data_AF-A0A2I2MCK0-F1
#
_entry.id   AF-A0A2I2MCK0-F1
#
_cell.length_a   1.000
_cell.length_b   1.000
_cell.length_c   1.000
_cell.angle_alpha   90.00
_cell.angle_beta   90.00
_cell.angle_gamma   90.00
#
_symmetry.space_group_name_H-M   'P 1'
#
loop_
_entity.id
_entity.type
_entity.pdbx_description
1 polymer ?
#
loop_
_entity_poly.entity_id
_entity_poly.type
_entity_poly.pdbx_seq_one_letter_code
_entity_poly.pdbx_strand_id
1 'polypeptide(L)' 'MNITKSALEVKVTTQNKWLENHPDTHFAYRQNMQKRDYYISKLCTMDDLGLTIIKI' A
#
# COMPACT_ATOMS: atom_id res chain seq x y z
N MET A 1 5.74 -6.39 10.78
CA MET A 1 4.90 -7.59 10.59
C MET A 1 5.30 -8.28 9.30
N ASN A 2 5.32 -9.62 9.23
CA ASN A 2 5.55 -10.32 7.96
C ASN A 2 4.24 -10.31 7.14
N ILE A 3 4.34 -9.97 5.86
CA ILE A 3 3.20 -9.92 4.95
C ILE A 3 3.55 -10.58 3.62
N THR A 4 2.61 -11.30 3.03
CA THR A 4 2.75 -11.87 1.69
C THR A 4 2.53 -10.79 0.63
N LYS A 5 3.06 -11.00 -0.58
CA LYS A 5 2.86 -10.08 -1.71
C LYS A 5 1.37 -9.82 -1.96
N SER A 6 0.56 -10.87 -2.05
CA SER A 6 -0.88 -10.77 -2.28
C SER A 6 -1.61 -10.01 -1.18
N ALA A 7 -1.22 -10.17 0.09
CA ALA A 7 -1.82 -9.40 1.18
C ALA A 7 -1.44 -7.91 1.11
N LEU A 8 -0.23 -7.60 0.63
CA LEU A 8 0.22 -6.22 0.42
C LEU A 8 -0.50 -5.57 -0.78
N GLU A 9 -0.76 -6.30 -1.86
CA GLU A 9 -1.59 -5.86 -2.99
C GLU A 9 -3.02 -5.53 -2.54
N VAL A 10 -3.63 -6.37 -1.70
CA VAL A 10 -4.96 -6.09 -1.12
C VAL A 10 -4.94 -4.80 -0.31
N LYS A 11 -3.87 -4.53 0.46
CA LYS A 11 -3.73 -3.27 1.19
C LYS A 11 -3.64 -2.07 0.26
N VAL A 12 -2.89 -2.15 -0.85
CA VAL A 12 -2.84 -1.08 -1.88
C VAL A 12 -4.22 -0.83 -2.45
N THR A 13 -4.94 -1.88 -2.89
CA THR A 13 -6.29 -1.76 -3.45
C THR A 13 -7.26 -1.14 -2.45
N THR A 14 -7.15 -1.50 -1.17
CA THR A 14 -7.98 -0.92 -0.10
C THR A 14 -7.72 0.57 0.05
N GLN A 15 -6.45 1.01 0.03
CA GLN A 15 -6.10 2.42 0.11
C GLN A 15 -6.55 3.19 -1.14
N ASN A 16 -6.38 2.63 -2.33
CA ASN A 16 -6.86 3.24 -3.57
C ASN A 16 -8.36 3.46 -3.54
N LYS A 17 -9.15 2.43 -3.19
CA LYS A 17 -10.59 2.56 -3.06
C LYS A 17 -10.98 3.60 -2.03
N TRP A 18 -10.25 3.70 -0.92
CA TRP A 18 -10.51 4.75 0.06
C TRP A 18 -10.24 6.15 -0.54
N LEU A 19 -9.11 6.34 -1.22
CA LEU A 19 -8.72 7.62 -1.84
C LEU A 19 -9.65 8.03 -2.99
N GLU A 20 -10.22 7.09 -3.73
CA GLU A 20 -11.21 7.37 -4.78
C GLU A 20 -12.54 7.88 -4.21
N ASN A 21 -12.90 7.42 -3.00
CA ASN A 21 -14.18 7.75 -2.36
C ASN A 21 -14.11 9.00 -1.46
N HIS A 22 -12.94 9.60 -1.27
CA HIS A 22 -12.76 10.75 -0.38
C HIS A 22 -12.05 11.89 -1.12
N PRO A 23 -12.48 13.15 -0.92
CA PRO A 23 -11.79 14.28 -1.51
C PRO A 23 -10.40 14.47 -0.88
N ASP A 24 -9.50 15.10 -1.63
CA ASP A 24 -8.13 15.43 -1.21
C ASP A 24 -8.06 16.38 0.00
N THR A 25 -9.14 17.12 0.26
CA THR A 25 -9.33 17.96 1.44
C THR A 25 -9.65 17.19 2.72
N HIS A 26 -9.99 15.90 2.63
CA HIS A 26 -10.29 15.08 3.80
C HIS A 26 -9.05 14.98 4.71
N PHE A 27 -9.21 15.16 6.02
CA PHE A 27 -8.09 15.23 6.97
C PHE A 27 -7.15 14.01 6.91
N ALA A 28 -7.70 12.83 6.61
CA ALA A 28 -6.95 11.58 6.48
C ALA A 28 -6.39 11.31 5.06
N TYR A 29 -6.67 12.14 4.07
CA TYR A 29 -6.33 11.85 2.67
C TYR A 29 -4.82 11.69 2.47
N ARG A 30 -4.05 12.68 2.92
CA ARG A 30 -2.58 12.64 2.84
C ARG A 30 -1.99 11.42 3.54
N GLN A 31 -2.56 11.02 4.68
CA GLN A 31 -2.08 9.86 5.43
C GLN A 31 -2.36 8.55 4.67
N ASN A 32 -3.54 8.39 4.08
CA ASN A 32 -3.88 7.20 3.29
C ASN A 32 -3.09 7.13 1.98
N MET A 33 -2.80 8.29 1.35
CA MET A 33 -1.88 8.38 0.21
C MET A 33 -0.47 7.92 0.58
N GLN A 34 0.09 8.42 1.68
CA GLN A 34 1.40 7.98 2.16
C GLN A 34 1.46 6.47 2.47
N LYS A 35 0.40 5.92 3.07
CA LYS A 35 0.30 4.48 3.33
C LYS A 35 0.27 3.66 2.04
N ARG A 36 -0.50 4.10 1.04
CA ARG A 36 -0.53 3.47 -0.29
C ARG A 36 0.86 3.48 -0.90
N ASP A 37 1.52 4.62 -0.92
CA ASP A 37 2.84 4.79 -1.54
C ASP A 37 3.90 3.93 -0.85
N TYR A 38 3.83 3.83 0.49
CA TYR A 38 4.67 2.91 1.26
C TYR A 38 4.45 1.44 0.83
N TYR A 39 3.20 0.99 0.71
CA TYR A 39 2.92 -0.38 0.28
C TYR A 39 3.34 -0.66 -1.16
N ILE A 40 3.18 0.31 -2.07
CA ILE A 40 3.65 0.20 -3.46
C ILE A 40 5.18 0.06 -3.49
N SER A 41 5.90 0.91 -2.75
CA SER A 41 7.36 0.83 -2.66
C SER A 41 7.82 -0.55 -2.15
N LYS A 42 7.10 -1.14 -1.18
CA LYS A 42 7.40 -2.48 -0.69
C LYS A 42 7.10 -3.57 -1.73
N LEU A 43 6.06 -3.44 -2.55
CA LEU A 43 5.81 -4.34 -3.67
C LEU A 43 6.94 -4.29 -4.70
N CYS A 44 7.41 -3.09 -5.06
CA CYS A 44 8.56 -2.95 -5.96
C CYS A 44 9.80 -3.64 -5.38
N THR A 45 10.11 -3.43 -4.09
CA THR A 45 11.22 -4.13 -3.43
C THR A 45 11.06 -5.65 -3.46
N MET A 46 9.83 -6.16 -3.32
CA MET A 46 9.57 -7.60 -3.41
C MET A 46 9.82 -8.12 -4.83
N ASP A 47 9.43 -7.36 -5.85
CA ASP A 47 9.62 -7.75 -7.25
C ASP A 47 11.08 -7.70 -7.66
N ASP A 48 11.81 -6.64 -7.28
CA ASP A 48 13.24 -6.49 -7.56
C ASP A 48 14.09 -7.60 -6.93
N LEU A 49 13.67 -8.11 -5.77
CA LEU A 49 14.40 -9.13 -5.01
C LEU A 49 13.81 -10.54 -5.14
N GLY A 50 12.72 -10.73 -5.90
CA GLY A 50 12.02 -12.01 -6.04
C GLY A 50 11.43 -12.54 -4.72
N LEU A 51 11.06 -11.65 -3.79
CA LEU A 51 10.51 -12.00 -2.48
C LEU A 51 9.00 -12.27 -2.55
N THR A 52 8.55 -13.31 -1.86
CA THR A 52 7.11 -13.61 -1.69
C THR A 52 6.56 -13.12 -0.36
N ILE A 53 7.45 -12.81 0.60
CA ILE A 53 7.14 -12.30 1.94
C ILE A 53 8.13 -11.18 2.30
N ILE A 54 7.65 -10.10 2.91
CA ILE A 54 8.49 -9.00 3.41
C ILE A 54 8.05 -8.55 4.81
N LYS A 55 8.97 -7.92 5.54
CA LYS A 55 8.66 -7.24 6.80
C LYS A 55 8.26 -5.79 6.54
N ILE A 56 7.07 -5.42 6.98
CA ILE A 56 6.52 -4.05 6.94
C ILE A 56 6.34 -3.43 8.31
#